data_AF-A0AAF0S2P7-F1
#
_entry.id   AF-A0AAF0S2P7-F1
#
_cell.length_a   1.000
_cell.length_b   1.000
_cell.length_c   1.000
_cell.angle_alpha   90.00
_cell.angle_beta   90.00
_cell.angle_gamma   90.00
#
_symmetry.space_group_name_H-M   'P 1'
#
loop_
_entity.id
_entity.type
_entity.pdbx_description
1 polymer ?
#
loop_
_entity_poly.entity_id
_entity_poly.type
_entity_poly.pdbx_seq_one_letter_code
_entity_poly.pdbx_strand_id
1 'polypeptide(L)'
;MAEAILLAASVVILVGTVVLFLWRVRNPTWVRDARLTQNASPVISLVMLVLGALLVALVFAFGIGFIATGRSLIGWAMICAAGSGLAHVSVTVWIRQQPLP
;
A
#
# COMPACT_ATOMS: atom_id res chain seq x y z
N MET A 1 20.99 -9.20 13.92
CA MET A 1 20.32 -10.25 13.13
C MET A 1 18.83 -9.99 12.95
N ALA A 2 18.05 -9.75 14.01
CA ALA A 2 16.60 -9.51 13.91
C ALA A 2 16.22 -8.35 12.97
N GLU A 3 16.93 -7.22 13.02
CA GLU A 3 16.65 -6.06 12.15
C GLU A 3 16.87 -6.33 10.66
N ALA A 4 17.88 -7.14 10.33
CA ALA A 4 18.15 -7.53 8.94
C ALA A 4 17.07 -8.50 8.42
N ILE A 5 16.59 -9.41 9.26
CA ILE A 5 15.46 -10.30 8.94
C ILE A 5 14.19 -9.49 8.73
N LEU A 6 13.93 -8.50 9.59
CA LEU A 6 12.80 -7.59 9.45
C LEU A 6 12.84 -6.87 8.09
N LEU A 7 13.98 -6.27 7.76
CA LEU A 7 14.16 -5.59 6.48
C LEU A 7 13.95 -6.53 5.28
N ALA A 8 14.56 -7.73 5.32
CA ALA A 8 14.41 -8.72 4.26
C ALA A 8 12.94 -9.13 4.09
N ALA A 9 12.22 -9.37 5.18
CA ALA A 9 10.80 -9.69 5.15
C ALA A 9 9.97 -8.53 4.58
N SER A 10 10.25 -7.28 4.99
CA SER A 10 9.58 -6.09 4.46
C SER A 10 9.78 -5.91 2.95
N VAL A 11 10.98 -6.18 2.45
CA VAL A 11 11.27 -6.15 1.00
C VAL A 11 10.49 -7.24 0.26
N VAL A 12 10.49 -8.47 0.77
CA VAL A 12 9.73 -9.59 0.18
C VAL A 12 8.23 -9.26 0.14
N ILE A 13 7.68 -8.72 1.24
CA ILE A 13 6.28 -8.31 1.32
C ILE A 13 5.99 -7.21 0.29
N LEU A 14 6.85 -6.20 0.15
CA LEU A 14 6.68 -5.13 -0.83
C LEU A 14 6.64 -5.68 -2.26
N VAL A 15 7.66 -6.43 -2.64
CA VAL A 15 7.76 -7.00 -4.00
C VAL A 15 6.59 -7.93 -4.26
N GLY A 16 6.27 -8.82 -3.31
CA GLY A 16 5.13 -9.73 -3.41
C GLY A 16 3.79 -9.00 -3.56
N THR A 17 3.59 -7.92 -2.80
CA THR A 17 2.39 -7.07 -2.89
C THR A 17 2.25 -6.45 -4.28
N VAL A 18 3.33 -5.85 -4.81
CA VAL A 18 3.33 -5.24 -6.13
C VAL A 18 3.05 -6.28 -7.22
N VAL A 19 3.73 -7.43 -7.18
CA VAL A 19 3.52 -8.52 -8.14
C VAL A 19 2.08 -9.04 -8.09
N LEU A 20 1.54 -9.25 -6.89
CA LEU A 20 0.16 -9.70 -6.71
C LEU A 20 -0.83 -8.70 -7.27
N PHE A 21 -0.62 -7.40 -7.07
CA PHE A 21 -1.48 -6.38 -7.67
C PHE A 21 -1.37 -6.35 -9.18
N LEU A 22 -0.16 -6.37 -9.75
CA LEU A 22 0.04 -6.42 -11.20
C LEU A 22 -0.63 -7.65 -11.84
N TRP A 23 -0.66 -8.77 -11.12
CA TRP A 23 -1.40 -9.95 -11.55
C TRP A 23 -2.92 -9.77 -11.41
N ARG A 24 -3.40 -9.25 -10.28
CA ARG A 24 -4.82 -9.04 -9.99
C ARG A 24 -5.49 -8.05 -10.94
N VAL A 25 -4.84 -6.92 -11.26
CA VAL A 25 -5.41 -5.90 -12.14
C VAL A 25 -5.61 -6.37 -13.58
N ARG A 26 -4.95 -7.47 -13.99
CA ARG A 26 -5.18 -8.13 -15.29
C ARG A 26 -6.49 -8.91 -15.34
N ASN A 27 -7.12 -9.19 -14.19
CA ASN A 27 -8.39 -9.90 -14.14
C ASN A 27 -9.57 -8.90 -14.14
N PRO A 28 -10.30 -8.74 -15.25
CA PRO A 28 -11.34 -7.72 -15.37
C PRO A 28 -12.53 -7.96 -14.44
N THR A 29 -12.84 -9.21 -14.09
CA THR A 29 -13.94 -9.51 -13.16
C THR A 29 -13.61 -9.01 -11.76
N TRP A 30 -12.37 -9.23 -11.30
CA TRP A 30 -11.91 -8.73 -10.00
C TRP A 30 -11.94 -7.20 -9.93
N VAL A 31 -11.48 -6.51 -10.99
CA VAL A 31 -11.49 -5.04 -11.05
C VAL A 31 -12.93 -4.51 -10.98
N ARG A 32 -13.85 -5.12 -11.73
CA ARG A 32 -15.27 -4.77 -11.71
C ARG A 32 -15.89 -4.94 -10.33
N ASP A 33 -15.66 -6.08 -9.68
CA ASP A 33 -16.25 -6.39 -8.38
C ASP A 33 -15.70 -5.48 -7.26
N ALA A 34 -14.39 -5.20 -7.29
CA ALA A 34 -13.76 -4.25 -6.38
C ALA A 34 -14.36 -2.84 -6.54
N ARG A 35 -14.63 -2.43 -7.78
CA ARG A 35 -15.25 -1.15 -8.09
C ARG A 35 -16.71 -1.07 -7.64
N LEU A 36 -17.50 -2.10 -7.86
CA LEU A 36 -18.88 -2.19 -7.36
C LEU A 36 -18.90 -2.07 -5.83
N THR A 37 -17.96 -2.72 -5.15
CA THR A 37 -17.82 -2.63 -3.69
C THR A 37 -17.52 -1.20 -3.24
N GLN A 38 -16.60 -0.50 -3.92
CA GLN A 38 -16.27 0.89 -3.62
C GLN A 38 -17.43 1.86 -3.86
N ASN A 39 -18.24 1.59 -4.88
CA ASN A 39 -19.41 2.41 -5.23
C ASN A 39 -20.65 2.08 -4.38
N ALA A 40 -20.73 0.90 -3.76
CA ALA A 40 -21.83 0.54 -2.86
C ALA A 40 -21.86 1.42 -1.60
N SER A 41 -20.68 1.84 -1.11
CA SER A 41 -20.56 2.81 -0.02
C SER A 41 -19.45 3.82 -0.32
N PRO A 42 -19.74 4.88 -1.12
CA PRO A 42 -18.72 5.76 -1.66
C PRO A 42 -18.04 6.58 -0.56
N VAL A 43 -18.81 7.04 0.44
CA VAL A 43 -18.31 7.84 1.57
C VAL A 43 -17.39 7.03 2.46
N ILE A 44 -17.83 5.86 2.93
CA ILE A 44 -17.01 5.00 3.81
C ILE A 44 -15.75 4.57 3.08
N SER A 45 -15.87 4.16 1.82
CA SER A 45 -14.72 3.77 1.01
C SER A 45 -13.74 4.94 0.80
N LEU A 46 -14.21 6.20 0.75
CA LEU A 46 -13.35 7.38 0.62
C LEU A 46 -12.66 7.69 1.95
N VAL A 47 -13.39 7.61 3.06
CA VAL A 47 -12.83 7.79 4.41
C VAL A 47 -11.74 6.76 4.67
N MET A 48 -11.98 5.48 4.36
CA MET A 48 -10.98 4.42 4.51
C MET A 48 -9.76 4.64 3.62
N LEU A 49 -9.96 5.14 2.39
CA LEU A 49 -8.85 5.49 1.50
C LEU A 49 -7.99 6.61 2.08
N VAL A 50 -8.61 7.68 2.58
CA VAL A 50 -7.89 8.82 3.19
C VAL A 50 -7.15 8.38 4.45
N LEU A 51 -7.81 7.63 5.34
CA LEU A 51 -7.18 7.11 6.55
C LEU A 51 -5.99 6.18 6.22
N GLY A 52 -6.16 5.31 5.21
CA GLY A 52 -5.08 4.46 4.72
C GLY A 52 -3.91 5.27 4.17
N ALA A 53 -4.17 6.30 3.36
CA ALA A 53 -3.14 7.18 2.81
C ALA A 53 -2.39 7.96 3.90
N LEU A 54 -3.12 8.48 4.90
CA LEU A 54 -2.52 9.17 6.05
C LEU A 54 -1.64 8.24 6.88
N LEU A 55 -2.10 7.01 7.14
CA LEU A 55 -1.32 6.00 7.85
C LEU A 55 -0.03 5.67 7.08
N VAL A 56 -0.12 5.49 5.76
CA VAL A 56 1.05 5.23 4.90
C VAL A 56 2.05 6.39 4.97
N ALA A 57 1.58 7.64 4.87
CA ALA A 57 2.41 8.82 4.97
C ALA A 57 3.11 8.92 6.34
N LEU A 58 2.38 8.60 7.41
CA LEU A 58 2.92 8.59 8.77
C LEU A 58 4.03 7.54 8.93
N VAL A 59 3.79 6.30 8.48
CA VAL A 59 4.79 5.22 8.54
C VAL A 59 6.03 5.58 7.72
N PHE A 60 5.86 6.20 6.56
CA PHE A 60 6.96 6.67 5.73
C PHE A 60 7.80 7.75 6.44
N ALA A 61 7.14 8.75 7.04
CA ALA A 61 7.79 9.82 7.79
C ALA A 61 8.58 9.29 9.00
N PHE A 62 8.00 8.33 9.75
CA PHE A 62 8.74 7.64 10.80
C PHE A 62 9.95 6.89 10.26
N GLY A 63 9.81 6.18 9.13
CA GLY A 63 10.92 5.48 8.48
C GLY A 63 12.09 6.41 8.19
N ILE A 64 11.83 7.60 7.63
CA ILE A 64 12.85 8.65 7.42
C ILE A 64 13.49 9.07 8.75
N GLY A 65 12.68 9.33 9.79
CA GLY A 65 13.19 9.70 11.11
C GLY A 65 14.10 8.63 11.73
N PHE A 66 13.76 7.35 11.56
CA PHE A 66 14.60 6.24 12.02
C PHE A 66 15.92 6.16 11.25
N ILE A 67 15.93 6.42 9.94
CA ILE A 67 17.17 6.53 9.16
C ILE A 67 18.04 7.68 9.68
N ALA A 68 17.45 8.86 9.88
CA ALA A 68 18.16 10.06 10.33
C ALA A 68 18.76 9.91 11.75
N THR A 69 18.14 9.11 12.60
CA THR A 69 18.61 8.83 13.97
C THR A 69 19.59 7.64 14.05
N GLY A 70 20.07 7.13 12.92
CA GLY A 70 21.08 6.06 12.84
C GLY A 70 20.53 4.64 12.90
N ARG A 71 19.21 4.45 12.97
CA ARG A 71 18.52 3.14 12.94
C ARG A 71 18.12 2.76 11.50
N SER A 72 19.11 2.71 10.61
CA SER A 72 18.91 2.60 9.17
C SER A 72 18.09 1.37 8.75
N LEU A 73 18.36 0.18 9.31
CA LEU A 73 17.64 -1.06 8.94
C LEU A 73 16.15 -0.98 9.25
N ILE A 74 15.80 -0.51 10.45
CA ILE A 74 14.41 -0.33 10.88
C ILE A 74 13.72 0.72 10.01
N GLY A 75 14.40 1.85 9.74
CA GLY A 75 13.85 2.90 8.90
C GLY A 75 13.56 2.43 7.47
N TRP A 76 14.46 1.66 6.86
CA TRP A 76 14.21 1.05 5.55
C TRP A 76 13.07 0.03 5.58
N ALA A 77 12.95 -0.78 6.63
CA ALA A 77 11.84 -1.73 6.78
C ALA A 77 10.49 -1.00 6.83
N MET A 78 10.43 0.13 7.55
CA MET A 78 9.24 0.99 7.60
C MET A 78 8.93 1.62 6.25
N ILE A 79 9.96 2.08 5.50
CA ILE A 79 9.78 2.62 4.15
C ILE A 79 9.22 1.54 3.21
N CYS A 80 9.73 0.31 3.27
CA CYS A 80 9.19 -0.80 2.48
C CYS A 80 7.72 -1.10 2.85
N ALA A 81 7.39 -1.10 4.15
CA ALA A 81 6.01 -1.27 4.61
C ALA A 81 5.10 -0.15 4.10
N ALA A 82 5.54 1.10 4.16
CA ALA A 82 4.83 2.24 3.59
C ALA A 82 4.66 2.09 2.07
N GLY A 83 5.68 1.62 1.35
CA GLY A 83 5.59 1.31 -0.08
C GLY A 83 4.51 0.29 -0.40
N SER A 84 4.35 -0.75 0.42
CA SER A 84 3.28 -1.75 0.26
C SER A 84 1.90 -1.11 0.42
N GLY A 85 1.73 -0.27 1.44
CA GLY A 85 0.50 0.47 1.64
C GLY A 85 0.23 1.48 0.52
N LEU A 86 1.26 2.13 -0.01
CA LEU A 86 1.15 3.04 -1.16
C LEU A 86 0.68 2.30 -2.41
N ALA A 87 1.15 1.07 -2.64
CA ALA A 87 0.65 0.22 -3.73
C ALA A 87 -0.86 -0.05 -3.58
N HIS A 88 -1.34 -0.36 -2.38
CA HIS A 88 -2.77 -0.57 -2.11
C HIS A 88 -3.58 0.71 -2.39
N VAL A 89 -3.13 1.86 -1.88
CA VAL A 89 -3.78 3.16 -2.08
C VAL A 89 -3.84 3.50 -3.58
N SER A 90 -2.73 3.30 -4.30
CA SER A 90 -2.61 3.61 -5.73
C SER A 90 -3.55 2.75 -6.58
N VAL A 91 -3.61 1.44 -6.32
CA VAL A 91 -4.53 0.53 -7.00
C VAL A 91 -5.98 0.91 -6.69
N THR A 92 -6.29 1.26 -5.44
CA THR A 92 -7.64 1.69 -5.04
C THR A 92 -8.07 2.95 -5.79
N VAL A 93 -7.19 3.95 -5.89
CA VAL A 93 -7.44 5.18 -6.66
C VAL A 93 -7.62 4.88 -8.14
N TRP A 94 -6.73 4.05 -8.72
CA TRP A 94 -6.80 3.67 -10.12
C TRP A 94 -8.13 2.96 -10.47
N ILE A 95 -8.60 2.03 -9.64
CA ILE A 95 -9.89 1.34 -9.85
C ILE A 95 -11.05 2.36 -9.86
N ARG A 96 -11.04 3.35 -8.96
CA ARG A 96 -12.07 4.40 -8.92
C ARG A 96 -12.07 5.29 -10.16
N GLN A 97 -10.90 5.53 -10.77
CA GLN A 97 -10.75 6.37 -11.95
C GLN A 97 -11.23 5.70 -13.25
N GLN A 98 -11.45 4.38 -13.25
CA GLN A 98 -11.94 3.70 -14.45
C GLN A 98 -13.35 4.16 -14.82
N PRO A 99 -13.70 4.24 -16.13
CA PRO A 99 -15.02 4.66 -16.59
C PRO A 99 -16.12 3.65 -16.26
N LEU A 100 -17.33 4.11 -15.95
CA LEU A 100 -18.51 3.25 -15.74
C LEU A 100 -18.92 2.68 -17.10
N PRO A 101 -19.04 1.35 -17.26
CA PRO A 101 -19.75 0.81 -18.43
C PRO A 101 -21.23 1.20 -18.38
#